data_AF-A0A7Y4ZLV4-F1
#
_entry.id   AF-A0A7Y4ZLV4-F1
#
_cell.length_a   1.000
_cell.length_b   1.000
_cell.length_c   1.000
_cell.angle_alpha   90.00
_cell.angle_beta   90.00
_cell.angle_gamma   90.00
#
_symmetry.space_group_name_H-M   'P 1'
#
loop_
_entity.id
_entity.type
_entity.pdbx_description
1 polymer ?
#
loop_
_entity_poly.entity_id
_entity_poly.type
_entity_poly.pdbx_seq_one_letter_code
_entity_poly.pdbx_strand_id
1 'polypeptide(L)'
;MQSRHPRLSTVIAVAAALSFVGVVACSKPKAGAACSAAQAGKFKCVDKQNGLVCVGGKWEALSCEGPIGCMTVVGEGSCTHLKYEVGEPCLEEGKPECSGDRKAMIKCENNHWKLLDKCTGALGCVANAKGAKCDLGAAEAGSTCTPQNEGNAACTPDKKALLLCKSGKMVLGATCKGMHGCRQKGTTLECDETISELGDTCDSSEYEGKFACNPDKTMRLVCKSNKMVKDRACKCSVMIDKVNCN
;
A
#
# COMPACT_ATOMS: atom_id res chain seq x y z
N MET A 1 -77.97 -51.90 -21.29
CA MET A 1 -76.54 -52.15 -21.60
C MET A 1 -75.73 -51.82 -20.35
N GLN A 2 -75.63 -52.75 -19.39
CA GLN A 2 -74.54 -53.72 -19.20
C GLN A 2 -73.13 -53.11 -19.30
N SER A 3 -72.45 -52.96 -18.15
CA SER A 3 -71.12 -53.53 -17.81
C SER A 3 -70.58 -52.85 -16.54
N ARG A 4 -70.61 -53.53 -15.38
CA ARG A 4 -69.47 -54.22 -14.72
C ARG A 4 -68.36 -53.30 -14.18
N HIS A 5 -68.23 -53.31 -12.84
CA HIS A 5 -67.06 -52.86 -12.07
C HIS A 5 -65.79 -53.65 -12.44
N PRO A 6 -64.59 -53.13 -12.07
CA PRO A 6 -63.94 -53.71 -10.90
C PRO A 6 -63.32 -52.68 -9.93
N ARG A 7 -63.21 -53.15 -8.68
CA ARG A 7 -62.44 -52.59 -7.56
C ARG A 7 -60.95 -52.55 -7.90
N LEU A 8 -60.19 -51.57 -7.40
CA LEU A 8 -58.76 -51.75 -7.16
C LEU A 8 -58.29 -51.00 -5.91
N SER A 9 -57.40 -51.67 -5.19
CA SER A 9 -57.02 -51.54 -3.79
C SER A 9 -56.18 -50.33 -3.40
N THR A 10 -56.38 -49.94 -2.14
CA THR A 10 -55.51 -49.20 -1.23
C THR A 10 -54.05 -49.65 -1.25
N VAL A 11 -53.10 -48.69 -1.30
CA VAL A 11 -51.82 -48.77 -0.55
C VAL A 11 -51.44 -47.36 -0.09
N ILE A 12 -51.57 -47.14 1.23
CA ILE A 12 -51.04 -45.98 1.95
C ILE A 12 -49.56 -46.27 2.22
N ALA A 13 -48.65 -45.54 1.61
CA ALA A 13 -47.22 -45.60 1.93
C ALA A 13 -46.91 -44.59 3.04
N VAL A 14 -46.92 -45.05 4.29
CA VAL A 14 -46.33 -44.33 5.43
C VAL A 14 -44.82 -44.51 5.33
N ALA A 15 -44.11 -43.49 4.84
CA ALA A 15 -42.65 -43.44 4.90
C ALA A 15 -42.23 -43.04 6.32
N ALA A 16 -41.91 -44.06 7.13
CA ALA A 16 -41.29 -43.90 8.44
C ALA A 16 -39.85 -43.38 8.32
N ALA A 17 -39.49 -42.56 9.30
CA ALA A 17 -38.27 -41.77 9.39
C ALA A 17 -36.96 -42.59 9.44
N LEU A 18 -35.91 -41.97 8.89
CA LEU A 18 -34.52 -42.16 9.31
C LEU A 18 -33.84 -40.79 9.30
N SER A 19 -34.19 -39.96 10.29
CA SER A 19 -33.41 -38.78 10.62
C SER A 19 -32.05 -39.24 11.11
N PHE A 20 -31.07 -39.29 10.21
CA PHE A 20 -29.66 -39.42 10.55
C PHE A 20 -29.28 -38.24 11.46
N VAL A 21 -29.28 -38.48 12.77
CA VAL A 21 -28.53 -37.66 13.72
C VAL A 21 -27.06 -37.93 13.41
N GLY A 22 -26.51 -37.17 12.47
CA GLY A 22 -25.09 -37.17 12.19
C GLY A 22 -24.35 -36.80 13.47
N VAL A 23 -23.58 -37.75 14.00
CA VAL A 23 -22.61 -37.51 15.05
C VAL A 23 -21.65 -36.45 14.51
N VAL A 24 -21.83 -35.20 14.96
CA VAL A 24 -20.89 -34.11 14.65
C VAL A 24 -19.63 -34.41 15.45
N ALA A 25 -18.77 -35.27 14.91
CA ALA A 25 -17.39 -35.36 15.34
C ALA A 25 -16.81 -33.95 15.22
N CYS A 26 -16.49 -33.33 16.36
CA CYS A 26 -15.92 -31.99 16.51
C CYS A 26 -14.56 -31.87 15.79
N SER A 27 -14.60 -31.91 14.48
CA SER A 27 -13.46 -31.69 13.61
C SER A 27 -13.26 -30.18 13.58
N LYS A 28 -12.04 -29.72 13.92
CA LYS A 28 -11.67 -28.33 13.71
C LYS A 28 -11.95 -27.99 12.24
N PRO A 29 -12.61 -26.84 11.95
CA PRO A 29 -12.88 -26.46 10.57
C PRO A 29 -11.57 -26.37 9.78
N LYS A 30 -11.68 -26.50 8.46
CA LYS A 30 -10.57 -26.40 7.52
C LYS A 30 -10.85 -25.24 6.56
N ALA A 31 -9.80 -24.65 6.00
CA ALA A 31 -9.95 -23.66 4.95
C ALA A 31 -10.79 -24.21 3.78
N GLY A 32 -11.65 -23.38 3.20
CA GLY A 32 -12.62 -23.71 2.16
C GLY A 32 -13.89 -24.41 2.64
N ALA A 33 -13.94 -24.90 3.89
CA ALA A 33 -15.15 -25.54 4.42
C ALA A 33 -16.28 -24.52 4.60
N ALA A 34 -17.52 -24.94 4.39
CA ALA A 34 -18.67 -24.08 4.61
C ALA A 34 -18.78 -23.68 6.09
N CYS A 35 -19.22 -22.45 6.33
CA CYS A 35 -19.59 -21.93 7.64
C CYS A 35 -20.99 -21.31 7.56
N SER A 36 -21.75 -21.41 8.65
CA SER A 36 -23.12 -20.90 8.68
C SER A 36 -23.15 -19.37 8.84
N ALA A 37 -24.29 -18.76 8.53
CA ALA A 37 -24.50 -17.32 8.78
C ALA A 37 -24.29 -16.95 10.26
N ALA A 38 -24.60 -17.84 11.20
CA ALA A 38 -24.34 -17.65 12.63
C ALA A 38 -22.84 -17.66 12.99
N GLN A 39 -21.99 -18.09 12.06
CA GLN A 39 -20.55 -18.11 12.21
C GLN A 39 -19.87 -16.96 11.45
N ALA A 40 -20.60 -16.15 10.69
CA ALA A 40 -20.04 -15.02 9.94
C ALA A 40 -19.21 -14.11 10.86
N GLY A 41 -17.99 -13.80 10.44
CA GLY A 41 -17.02 -13.00 11.20
C GLY A 41 -16.34 -13.73 12.36
N LYS A 42 -16.78 -14.95 12.72
CA LYS A 42 -16.12 -15.71 13.79
C LYS A 42 -14.74 -16.17 13.36
N PHE A 43 -13.84 -16.19 14.33
CA PHE A 43 -12.46 -16.65 14.16
C PHE A 43 -12.20 -17.92 14.95
N LYS A 44 -11.39 -18.84 14.42
CA LYS A 44 -10.97 -20.07 15.10
C LYS A 44 -9.50 -20.35 14.87
N CYS A 45 -8.77 -20.65 15.95
CA CYS A 45 -7.38 -21.06 15.82
C CYS A 45 -7.26 -22.47 15.26
N VAL A 46 -6.35 -22.63 14.29
CA VAL A 46 -5.92 -23.92 13.77
C VAL A 46 -4.70 -24.38 14.55
N ASP A 47 -3.69 -23.50 14.61
CA ASP A 47 -2.45 -23.65 15.35
C ASP A 47 -2.01 -22.29 15.95
N LYS A 48 -0.77 -22.18 16.44
CA LYS A 48 -0.26 -20.96 17.08
C LYS A 48 -0.09 -19.78 16.10
N GLN A 49 0.10 -20.03 14.82
CA GLN A 49 0.40 -19.02 13.79
C GLN A 49 -0.72 -18.85 12.78
N ASN A 50 -1.73 -19.73 12.78
CA ASN A 50 -2.79 -19.74 11.78
C ASN A 50 -4.17 -19.90 12.42
N GLY A 51 -5.13 -19.17 11.87
CA GLY A 51 -6.54 -19.33 12.17
C GLY A 51 -7.40 -19.35 10.92
N LEU A 52 -8.70 -19.47 11.16
CA LEU A 52 -9.74 -19.43 10.14
C LEU A 52 -10.75 -18.38 10.51
N VAL A 53 -11.12 -17.55 9.54
CA VAL A 53 -12.21 -16.58 9.65
C VAL A 53 -13.35 -17.01 8.73
N CYS A 54 -14.59 -16.93 9.21
CA CYS A 54 -15.76 -17.24 8.39
C CYS A 54 -16.21 -15.99 7.62
N VAL A 55 -15.92 -15.95 6.33
CA VAL A 55 -16.31 -14.88 5.41
C VAL A 55 -17.03 -15.47 4.20
N GLY A 56 -18.09 -14.81 3.71
CA GLY A 56 -18.82 -15.30 2.53
C GLY A 56 -19.37 -16.74 2.64
N GLY A 57 -19.65 -17.22 3.86
CA GLY A 57 -20.12 -18.58 4.11
C GLY A 57 -19.04 -19.66 3.99
N LYS A 58 -17.76 -19.30 3.96
CA LYS A 58 -16.62 -20.23 3.98
C LYS A 58 -15.60 -19.84 5.04
N TRP A 59 -14.94 -20.85 5.60
CA TRP A 59 -13.76 -20.67 6.44
C TRP A 59 -12.56 -20.36 5.55
N GLU A 60 -11.94 -19.21 5.74
CA GLU A 60 -10.75 -18.79 5.02
C GLU A 60 -9.56 -18.66 5.96
N ALA A 61 -8.37 -19.02 5.46
CA ALA A 61 -7.15 -18.99 6.25
C ALA A 61 -6.69 -17.56 6.49
N LEU A 62 -6.24 -17.28 7.71
CA LEU A 62 -5.62 -16.03 8.10
C LEU A 62 -4.37 -16.35 8.94
N SER A 63 -3.27 -15.66 8.65
CA SER A 63 -2.08 -15.75 9.48
C SER A 63 -2.22 -14.85 10.72
N CYS A 64 -1.69 -15.32 11.84
CA CYS A 64 -1.60 -14.57 13.08
C CYS A 64 -0.17 -14.13 13.33
N GLU A 65 0.02 -12.83 13.51
CA GLU A 65 1.32 -12.24 13.81
C GLU A 65 1.47 -11.90 15.29
N GLY A 66 2.71 -11.58 15.66
CA GLY A 66 3.07 -11.19 17.02
C GLY A 66 3.40 -12.38 17.94
N PRO A 67 3.94 -12.09 19.13
CA PRO A 67 4.50 -13.11 20.02
C PRO A 67 3.44 -14.04 20.61
N ILE A 68 2.20 -13.56 20.69
CA ILE A 68 1.08 -14.31 21.26
C ILE A 68 0.49 -15.28 20.23
N GLY A 69 0.52 -14.91 18.94
CA GLY A 69 -0.06 -15.70 17.85
C GLY A 69 -1.57 -15.85 18.01
N CYS A 70 -2.10 -16.95 17.49
CA CYS A 70 -3.51 -17.30 17.66
C CYS A 70 -3.77 -17.89 19.05
N MET A 71 -4.78 -17.37 19.75
CA MET A 71 -5.25 -17.90 21.03
C MET A 71 -6.75 -18.19 20.99
N THR A 72 -7.23 -19.11 21.81
CA THR A 72 -8.69 -19.32 21.99
C THR A 72 -9.10 -18.80 23.36
N VAL A 73 -10.03 -17.85 23.39
CA VAL A 73 -10.59 -17.24 24.60
C VAL A 73 -12.09 -17.52 24.61
N VAL A 74 -12.55 -18.27 25.62
CA VAL A 74 -13.98 -18.65 25.77
C VAL A 74 -14.57 -19.31 24.51
N GLY A 75 -13.78 -20.10 23.80
CA GLY A 75 -14.21 -20.86 22.62
C GLY A 75 -14.16 -20.10 21.29
N GLU A 76 -13.78 -18.82 21.30
CA GLU A 76 -13.53 -18.03 20.08
C GLU A 76 -12.04 -17.77 19.91
N GLY A 77 -11.56 -17.85 18.67
CA GLY A 77 -10.18 -17.53 18.33
C GLY A 77 -9.95 -16.02 18.38
N SER A 78 -8.79 -15.60 18.85
CA SER A 78 -8.30 -14.23 18.79
C SER A 78 -6.90 -14.25 18.19
N CYS A 79 -6.63 -13.26 17.36
CA CYS A 79 -5.47 -13.20 16.48
C CYS A 79 -5.10 -11.74 16.30
N THR A 80 -3.84 -11.40 16.52
CA THR A 80 -3.31 -10.12 16.10
C THR A 80 -2.88 -10.26 14.65
N HIS A 81 -3.54 -9.51 13.77
CA HIS A 81 -3.18 -9.46 12.36
C HIS A 81 -2.94 -8.00 11.96
N LEU A 82 -1.71 -7.72 11.54
CA LEU A 82 -1.18 -6.38 11.22
C LEU A 82 -0.53 -6.34 9.83
N LYS A 83 -0.39 -7.50 9.17
CA LYS A 83 0.23 -7.62 7.85
C LYS A 83 -0.79 -8.01 6.80
N TYR A 84 -1.70 -7.07 6.50
CA TYR A 84 -2.73 -7.28 5.52
C TYR A 84 -2.15 -7.44 4.10
N GLU A 85 -2.62 -8.46 3.39
CA GLU A 85 -2.27 -8.72 1.99
C GLU A 85 -3.49 -8.60 1.06
N VAL A 86 -3.25 -8.28 -0.21
CA VAL A 86 -4.33 -8.19 -1.20
C VAL A 86 -4.97 -9.56 -1.39
N GLY A 87 -6.30 -9.61 -1.32
CA GLY A 87 -7.09 -10.82 -1.48
C GLY A 87 -7.27 -11.64 -0.20
N GLU A 88 -6.62 -11.27 0.91
CA GLU A 88 -6.83 -11.89 2.22
C GLU A 88 -8.21 -11.48 2.79
N PRO A 89 -8.86 -12.35 3.58
CA PRO A 89 -10.13 -12.02 4.21
C PRO A 89 -10.02 -10.85 5.20
N CYS A 90 -11.06 -10.02 5.25
CA CYS A 90 -11.19 -8.89 6.15
C CYS A 90 -12.62 -8.77 6.69
N LEU A 91 -12.77 -8.12 7.85
CA LEU A 91 -14.05 -8.03 8.56
C LEU A 91 -14.62 -6.60 8.61
N GLU A 92 -13.76 -5.58 8.61
CA GLU A 92 -14.17 -4.18 8.65
C GLU A 92 -14.18 -3.57 7.26
N GLU A 93 -15.37 -3.49 6.66
CA GLU A 93 -15.59 -2.89 5.35
C GLU A 93 -15.22 -1.40 5.30
N GLY A 94 -14.77 -0.96 4.12
CA GLY A 94 -14.85 0.45 3.73
C GLY A 94 -13.67 1.35 4.12
N LYS A 95 -12.92 1.05 5.19
CA LYS A 95 -11.78 1.89 5.60
C LYS A 95 -10.50 1.51 4.84
N PRO A 96 -9.77 2.48 4.26
CA PRO A 96 -8.45 2.24 3.69
C PRO A 96 -7.40 1.95 4.78
N GLU A 97 -6.63 0.91 4.56
CA GLU A 97 -5.50 0.46 5.38
C GLU A 97 -4.23 0.35 4.53
N CYS A 98 -3.08 0.17 5.17
CA CYS A 98 -1.83 -0.13 4.48
C CYS A 98 -1.59 -1.64 4.41
N SER A 99 -1.02 -2.11 3.29
CA SER A 99 -0.47 -3.46 3.21
C SER A 99 0.64 -3.68 4.25
N GLY A 100 0.91 -4.94 4.61
CA GLY A 100 1.93 -5.29 5.59
C GLY A 100 3.35 -4.80 5.23
N ASP A 101 3.64 -4.68 3.94
CA ASP A 101 4.91 -4.14 3.42
C ASP A 101 4.91 -2.62 3.21
N ARG A 102 3.76 -1.97 3.45
CA ARG A 102 3.49 -0.53 3.21
C ARG A 102 3.67 -0.09 1.77
N LYS A 103 3.63 -0.98 0.78
CA LYS A 103 3.73 -0.61 -0.64
C LYS A 103 2.38 -0.46 -1.32
N ALA A 104 1.29 -0.74 -0.63
CA ALA A 104 -0.06 -0.57 -1.14
C ALA A 104 -0.98 0.03 -0.09
N MET A 105 -1.95 0.81 -0.58
CA MET A 105 -3.15 1.15 0.16
C MET A 105 -4.23 0.17 -0.28
N ILE A 106 -4.88 -0.45 0.68
CA ILE A 106 -5.89 -1.49 0.49
C ILE A 106 -7.19 -1.08 1.15
N LYS A 107 -8.30 -1.65 0.72
CA LYS A 107 -9.61 -1.40 1.31
C LYS A 107 -10.39 -2.69 1.36
N CYS A 108 -11.02 -2.97 2.50
CA CYS A 108 -11.87 -4.13 2.64
C CYS A 108 -13.13 -3.93 1.79
N GLU A 109 -13.34 -4.81 0.81
CA GLU A 109 -14.53 -4.83 -0.03
C GLU A 109 -14.98 -6.28 -0.27
N ASN A 110 -16.23 -6.58 0.09
CA ASN A 110 -16.80 -7.92 0.00
C ASN A 110 -15.99 -8.94 0.84
N ASN A 111 -15.65 -8.54 2.07
CA ASN A 111 -14.88 -9.30 3.05
C ASN A 111 -13.48 -9.69 2.59
N HIS A 112 -12.92 -9.02 1.57
CA HIS A 112 -11.55 -9.23 1.13
C HIS A 112 -10.82 -7.92 0.91
N TRP A 113 -9.54 -7.88 1.27
CA TRP A 113 -8.70 -6.73 0.98
C TRP A 113 -8.55 -6.56 -0.53
N LYS A 114 -9.01 -5.43 -1.06
CA LYS A 114 -8.79 -5.02 -2.44
C LYS A 114 -7.70 -3.98 -2.50
N LEU A 115 -6.89 -4.06 -3.55
CA LEU A 115 -5.90 -3.03 -3.86
C LEU A 115 -6.64 -1.74 -4.22
N LEU A 116 -6.45 -0.69 -3.42
CA LEU A 116 -6.94 0.65 -3.71
C LEU A 116 -5.91 1.44 -4.52
N ASP A 117 -4.64 1.39 -4.10
CA ASP A 117 -3.54 2.04 -4.82
C ASP A 117 -2.16 1.42 -4.51
N LYS A 118 -1.18 1.63 -5.40
CA LYS A 118 0.22 1.26 -5.18
C LYS A 118 1.00 2.49 -4.73
N CYS A 119 1.61 2.42 -3.54
CA CYS A 119 2.36 3.53 -2.96
C CYS A 119 3.82 3.47 -3.40
N THR A 120 4.10 4.15 -4.51
CA THR A 120 5.43 4.18 -5.15
C THR A 120 6.34 5.28 -4.63
N GLY A 121 5.83 6.19 -3.82
CA GLY A 121 6.60 7.24 -3.18
C GLY A 121 7.47 6.71 -2.04
N ALA A 122 8.46 7.52 -1.65
CA ALA A 122 9.48 7.12 -0.68
C ALA A 122 8.93 6.83 0.72
N LEU A 123 7.76 7.40 1.08
CA LEU A 123 7.09 7.10 2.35
C LEU A 123 6.20 5.85 2.29
N GLY A 124 5.88 5.37 1.08
CA GLY A 124 4.92 4.28 0.88
C GLY A 124 3.53 4.62 1.44
N CYS A 125 2.84 3.61 1.95
CA CYS A 125 1.58 3.79 2.64
C CYS A 125 1.80 4.15 4.12
N VAL A 126 1.13 5.20 4.59
CA VAL A 126 1.16 5.67 5.97
C VAL A 126 -0.25 5.63 6.55
N ALA A 127 -0.46 4.78 7.56
CA ALA A 127 -1.69 4.71 8.33
C ALA A 127 -1.61 5.56 9.61
N ASN A 128 -2.71 6.25 9.94
CA ASN A 128 -2.89 6.93 11.21
C ASN A 128 -4.36 6.85 11.66
N ALA A 129 -4.72 7.47 12.78
CA ALA A 129 -6.08 7.43 13.33
C ALA A 129 -7.17 7.97 12.38
N LYS A 130 -6.80 8.75 11.35
CA LYS A 130 -7.72 9.29 10.33
C LYS A 130 -7.78 8.41 9.06
N GLY A 131 -7.09 7.27 9.02
CA GLY A 131 -7.03 6.34 7.89
C GLY A 131 -5.65 6.22 7.25
N ALA A 132 -5.55 5.39 6.22
CA ALA A 132 -4.35 5.25 5.40
C ALA A 132 -4.25 6.33 4.31
N LYS A 133 -3.02 6.75 4.04
CA LYS A 133 -2.66 7.60 2.90
C LYS A 133 -1.52 6.97 2.13
N CYS A 134 -1.63 7.00 0.82
CA CYS A 134 -0.63 6.47 -0.08
C CYS A 134 0.29 7.62 -0.53
N ASP A 135 1.57 7.53 -0.23
CA ASP A 135 2.57 8.34 -0.94
C ASP A 135 2.75 7.72 -2.32
N LEU A 136 2.12 8.34 -3.31
CA LEU A 136 2.25 7.94 -4.70
C LEU A 136 3.62 8.36 -5.26
N GLY A 137 4.27 9.35 -4.63
CA GLY A 137 5.48 9.97 -5.15
C GLY A 137 5.35 10.40 -6.61
N ALA A 138 6.49 10.66 -7.23
CA ALA A 138 6.61 10.62 -8.67
C ALA A 138 7.73 9.64 -8.98
N ALA A 139 7.39 8.52 -9.63
CA ALA A 139 8.36 7.48 -9.94
C ALA A 139 9.50 8.04 -10.83
N GLU A 140 9.12 8.88 -11.79
CA GLU A 140 10.02 9.45 -12.81
C GLU A 140 9.39 10.66 -13.53
N ALA A 141 10.22 11.42 -14.23
CA ALA A 141 9.74 12.48 -15.12
C ALA A 141 8.85 11.90 -16.23
N GLY A 142 7.78 12.60 -16.58
CA GLY A 142 6.75 12.17 -17.53
C GLY A 142 5.56 11.45 -16.90
N SER A 143 5.69 10.97 -15.65
CA SER A 143 4.59 10.37 -14.89
C SER A 143 3.38 11.30 -14.83
N THR A 144 2.17 10.75 -14.86
CA THR A 144 0.96 11.55 -14.72
C THR A 144 0.83 12.11 -13.31
N CYS A 145 0.34 13.33 -13.19
CA CYS A 145 -0.10 13.91 -11.93
C CYS A 145 -1.48 14.55 -12.11
N THR A 146 -2.23 14.71 -11.03
CA THR A 146 -3.61 15.22 -11.10
C THR A 146 -3.63 16.74 -11.08
N PRO A 147 -4.72 17.39 -11.54
CA PRO A 147 -4.90 18.83 -11.39
C PRO A 147 -4.82 19.32 -9.94
N GLN A 148 -5.19 18.47 -8.96
CA GLN A 148 -5.07 18.77 -7.53
C GLN A 148 -3.60 18.78 -7.06
N ASN A 149 -2.69 18.20 -7.85
CA ASN A 149 -1.27 18.20 -7.59
C ASN A 149 -0.50 19.27 -8.36
N GLU A 150 -1.15 20.08 -9.20
CA GLU A 150 -0.47 21.08 -10.03
C GLU A 150 0.39 22.02 -9.17
N GLY A 151 1.66 22.20 -9.54
CA GLY A 151 2.65 22.98 -8.79
C GLY A 151 3.29 22.24 -7.60
N ASN A 152 2.75 21.11 -7.15
CA ASN A 152 3.38 20.33 -6.07
C ASN A 152 4.64 19.62 -6.56
N ALA A 153 5.59 19.47 -5.64
CA ALA A 153 6.83 18.73 -5.86
C ALA A 153 6.75 17.31 -5.29
N ALA A 154 7.57 16.41 -5.84
CA ALA A 154 7.83 15.08 -5.29
C ALA A 154 9.29 14.68 -5.54
N CYS A 155 9.88 13.89 -4.65
CA CYS A 155 11.19 13.27 -4.90
C CYS A 155 11.03 12.01 -5.75
N THR A 156 12.01 11.76 -6.62
CA THR A 156 12.17 10.43 -7.21
C THR A 156 12.49 9.39 -6.13
N PRO A 157 12.14 8.11 -6.32
CA PRO A 157 12.40 7.06 -5.33
C PRO A 157 13.89 6.90 -4.96
N ASP A 158 14.79 7.17 -5.91
CA ASP A 158 16.25 7.14 -5.70
C ASP A 158 16.80 8.40 -5.01
N LYS A 159 15.93 9.38 -4.74
CA LYS A 159 16.22 10.67 -4.10
C LYS A 159 17.17 11.56 -4.90
N LYS A 160 17.39 11.31 -6.19
CA LYS A 160 18.34 12.09 -7.01
C LYS A 160 17.70 13.25 -7.78
N ALA A 161 16.38 13.34 -7.79
CA ALA A 161 15.67 14.41 -8.49
C ALA A 161 14.43 14.87 -7.72
N LEU A 162 14.12 16.15 -7.89
CA LEU A 162 12.86 16.76 -7.52
C LEU A 162 12.04 16.99 -8.79
N LEU A 163 10.83 16.44 -8.79
CA LEU A 163 9.88 16.53 -9.88
C LEU A 163 8.75 17.49 -9.49
N LEU A 164 8.31 18.32 -10.42
CA LEU A 164 7.19 19.25 -10.27
C LEU A 164 6.03 18.79 -11.12
N CYS A 165 4.82 18.77 -10.59
CA CYS A 165 3.62 18.55 -11.40
C CYS A 165 3.34 19.82 -12.23
N LYS A 166 3.51 19.73 -13.54
CA LYS A 166 3.17 20.78 -14.50
C LYS A 166 2.31 20.20 -15.63
N SER A 167 1.14 20.79 -15.85
CA SER A 167 0.21 20.41 -16.92
C SER A 167 -0.15 18.91 -16.89
N GLY A 168 -0.42 18.39 -15.69
CA GLY A 168 -0.79 16.98 -15.49
C GLY A 168 0.35 15.98 -15.70
N LYS A 169 1.61 16.44 -15.80
CA LYS A 169 2.80 15.59 -15.84
C LYS A 169 3.83 16.03 -14.82
N MET A 170 4.52 15.06 -14.23
CA MET A 170 5.70 15.28 -13.42
C MET A 170 6.86 15.67 -14.34
N VAL A 171 7.41 16.86 -14.22
CA VAL A 171 8.57 17.33 -14.98
C VAL A 171 9.76 17.50 -14.05
N LEU A 172 10.98 17.35 -14.58
CA LEU A 172 12.19 17.55 -13.79
C LEU A 172 12.29 19.03 -13.36
N GLY A 173 12.25 19.29 -12.06
CA GLY A 173 12.43 20.63 -11.49
C GLY A 173 13.90 20.90 -11.14
N ALA A 174 14.53 19.95 -10.47
CA ALA A 174 15.93 20.05 -10.04
C ALA A 174 16.59 18.66 -9.93
N THR A 175 17.91 18.64 -10.12
CA THR A 175 18.75 17.46 -9.83
C THR A 175 19.35 17.58 -8.43
N CYS A 176 18.98 16.67 -7.53
CA CYS A 176 19.41 16.67 -6.14
C CYS A 176 20.62 15.73 -5.98
N LYS A 177 21.76 16.08 -6.60
CA LYS A 177 22.96 15.22 -6.62
C LYS A 177 23.85 15.39 -5.38
N GLY A 178 23.53 16.35 -4.50
CA GLY A 178 24.23 16.55 -3.25
C GLY A 178 24.03 15.41 -2.25
N MET A 179 24.75 15.47 -1.14
CA MET A 179 24.83 14.37 -0.16
C MET A 179 23.48 14.05 0.49
N HIS A 180 22.61 15.04 0.66
CA HIS A 180 21.28 14.85 1.25
C HIS A 180 20.21 14.44 0.24
N GLY A 181 20.50 14.54 -1.05
CA GLY A 181 19.57 14.26 -2.13
C GLY A 181 18.28 15.07 -2.02
N CYS A 182 17.20 14.52 -2.56
CA CYS A 182 15.84 14.98 -2.39
C CYS A 182 15.23 14.34 -1.14
N ARG A 183 14.70 15.16 -0.23
CA ARG A 183 14.07 14.67 1.00
C ARG A 183 12.93 15.56 1.45
N GLN A 184 12.00 14.97 2.20
CA GLN A 184 10.97 15.73 2.91
C GLN A 184 11.51 16.22 4.27
N LYS A 185 11.35 17.52 4.53
CA LYS A 185 11.67 18.17 5.80
C LYS A 185 10.41 18.83 6.36
N GLY A 186 9.67 18.09 7.17
CA GLY A 186 8.35 18.52 7.64
C GLY A 186 7.36 18.58 6.48
N THR A 187 6.83 19.78 6.19
CA THR A 187 5.87 20.00 5.10
C THR A 187 6.52 20.46 3.80
N THR A 188 7.84 20.68 3.78
CA THR A 188 8.57 21.10 2.59
C THR A 188 9.41 19.96 2.02
N LEU A 189 9.65 20.02 0.72
CA LEU A 189 10.66 19.19 0.06
C LEU A 189 11.94 20.00 -0.08
N GLU A 190 13.04 19.37 0.28
CA GLU A 190 14.39 19.92 0.19
C GLU A 190 15.14 19.14 -0.89
N CYS A 191 15.78 19.85 -1.80
CA CYS A 191 16.63 19.29 -2.85
C CYS A 191 18.05 19.80 -2.62
N ASP A 192 18.97 18.90 -2.33
CA ASP A 192 20.39 19.23 -2.22
C ASP A 192 21.02 19.33 -3.61
N GLU A 193 20.99 20.54 -4.16
CA GLU A 193 21.57 20.89 -5.47
C GLU A 193 23.05 21.33 -5.35
N THR A 194 23.70 21.16 -4.19
CA THR A 194 25.11 21.61 -3.98
C THR A 194 26.13 20.89 -4.87
N ILE A 195 25.72 19.78 -5.49
CA ILE A 195 26.42 19.10 -6.58
C ILE A 195 25.53 19.17 -7.83
N SER A 196 26.08 19.57 -8.97
CA SER A 196 25.36 19.67 -10.26
C SER A 196 26.30 19.61 -11.46
N GLU A 197 25.78 19.36 -12.64
CA GLU A 197 26.51 19.38 -13.92
C GLU A 197 26.12 20.60 -14.76
N LEU A 198 26.93 20.90 -15.78
CA LEU A 198 26.60 21.99 -16.71
C LEU A 198 25.29 21.71 -17.43
N GLY A 199 24.38 22.69 -17.39
CA GLY A 199 23.08 22.61 -18.03
C GLY A 199 21.99 21.92 -17.21
N ASP A 200 22.32 21.36 -16.04
CA ASP A 200 21.33 20.84 -15.09
C ASP A 200 20.27 21.92 -14.80
N THR A 201 19.02 21.49 -14.68
CA THR A 201 17.93 22.39 -14.34
C THR A 201 17.99 22.76 -12.85
N CYS A 202 17.71 24.02 -12.56
CA CYS A 202 17.60 24.56 -11.20
C CYS A 202 16.35 25.46 -11.13
N ASP A 203 15.19 24.90 -11.47
CA ASP A 203 13.93 25.60 -11.80
C ASP A 203 13.14 26.10 -10.57
N SER A 204 13.75 26.13 -9.38
CA SER A 204 13.15 26.81 -8.25
C SER A 204 13.62 28.26 -8.22
N SER A 205 12.70 29.21 -8.21
CA SER A 205 13.02 30.65 -8.11
C SER A 205 13.85 30.98 -6.86
N GLU A 206 13.82 30.10 -5.86
CA GLU A 206 14.61 30.17 -4.63
C GLU A 206 16.09 29.81 -4.83
N TYR A 207 16.43 29.12 -5.93
CA TYR A 207 17.79 28.65 -6.23
C TYR A 207 18.55 29.51 -7.25
N GLU A 208 17.93 30.54 -7.82
CA GLU A 208 18.62 31.48 -8.70
C GLU A 208 19.82 32.13 -7.98
N GLY A 209 20.98 32.15 -8.64
CA GLY A 209 22.23 32.68 -8.08
C GLY A 209 22.90 31.80 -7.01
N LYS A 210 22.33 30.65 -6.65
CA LYS A 210 22.99 29.67 -5.77
C LYS A 210 24.10 28.93 -6.52
N PHE A 211 25.07 28.44 -5.76
CA PHE A 211 26.24 27.75 -6.28
C PHE A 211 26.13 26.24 -6.09
N ALA A 212 26.76 25.51 -7.01
CA ALA A 212 26.99 24.07 -6.93
C ALA A 212 28.45 23.76 -7.27
N CYS A 213 28.98 22.65 -6.79
CA CYS A 213 30.20 22.07 -7.35
C CYS A 213 29.84 21.10 -8.46
N ASN A 214 30.70 20.99 -9.47
CA ASN A 214 30.59 19.86 -10.37
C ASN A 214 31.11 18.56 -9.72
N PRO A 215 30.68 17.37 -10.21
CA PRO A 215 31.01 16.10 -9.55
C PRO A 215 32.51 15.82 -9.42
N ASP A 216 33.31 16.28 -10.38
CA ASP A 216 34.77 16.14 -10.38
C ASP A 216 35.49 17.15 -9.46
N LYS A 217 34.77 18.11 -8.87
CA LYS A 217 35.26 19.14 -7.95
C LYS A 217 36.29 20.11 -8.55
N THR A 218 36.29 20.28 -9.87
CA THR A 218 37.24 21.16 -10.59
C THR A 218 36.64 22.50 -11.02
N MET A 219 35.33 22.71 -10.83
CA MET A 219 34.70 24.02 -11.04
C MET A 219 33.48 24.24 -10.15
N ARG A 220 33.19 25.53 -9.93
CA ARG A 220 31.93 25.99 -9.35
C ARG A 220 30.96 26.36 -10.47
N LEU A 221 29.72 25.97 -10.28
CA LEU A 221 28.57 26.32 -11.10
C LEU A 221 27.70 27.32 -10.35
N VAL A 222 26.90 28.08 -11.08
CA VAL A 222 25.88 28.98 -10.54
C VAL A 222 24.58 28.79 -11.31
N CYS A 223 23.46 28.75 -10.61
CA CYS A 223 22.15 28.73 -11.24
C CYS A 223 21.86 30.10 -11.88
N LYS A 224 21.66 30.13 -13.20
CA LYS A 224 21.23 31.32 -13.94
C LYS A 224 20.16 30.93 -14.94
N SER A 225 19.02 31.62 -14.89
CA SER A 225 17.91 31.38 -15.83
C SER A 225 17.49 29.89 -15.84
N ASN A 226 17.32 29.33 -14.64
CA ASN A 226 16.91 27.94 -14.39
C ASN A 226 17.89 26.88 -14.89
N LYS A 227 19.14 27.26 -15.19
CA LYS A 227 20.20 26.32 -15.58
C LYS A 227 21.49 26.54 -14.80
N MET A 228 22.14 25.45 -14.45
CA MET A 228 23.48 25.46 -13.89
C MET A 228 24.48 25.82 -14.99
N VAL A 229 25.10 26.99 -14.87
CA VAL A 229 26.13 27.46 -15.79
C VAL A 229 27.48 27.56 -15.08
N LYS A 230 28.57 27.53 -15.85
CA LYS A 230 29.92 27.70 -15.31
C LYS A 230 30.03 29.07 -14.65
N ASP A 231 30.43 29.09 -13.38
CA ASP A 231 30.85 30.32 -12.69
C ASP A 231 32.35 30.52 -12.87
N ARG A 232 33.17 29.58 -12.36
CA ARG A 232 34.63 29.59 -12.53
C ARG A 232 35.25 28.23 -12.27
N ALA A 233 36.45 28.00 -12.83
CA ALA A 233 37.27 26.85 -12.48
C ALA A 233 37.96 27.08 -11.13
N CYS A 234 37.99 26.06 -10.27
CA CYS A 234 38.60 26.10 -8.94
C CYS A 234 38.57 24.72 -8.30
N LYS A 235 39.31 24.54 -7.20
CA LYS A 235 39.10 23.37 -6.34
C LYS A 235 37.80 23.58 -5.55
N CYS A 236 36.74 22.92 -5.99
CA CYS A 236 35.42 23.07 -5.42
C CYS A 236 35.19 22.07 -4.27
N SER A 237 34.53 22.51 -3.20
CA SER A 237 34.13 21.62 -2.10
C SER A 237 32.81 22.04 -1.48
N VAL A 238 32.02 21.04 -1.05
CA VAL A 238 30.78 21.26 -0.30
C VAL A 238 31.05 20.96 1.17
N MET A 239 30.72 21.90 2.05
CA MET A 239 30.73 21.70 3.50
C MET A 239 29.34 21.97 4.05
N ILE A 240 28.67 20.91 4.52
CA ILE A 240 27.25 20.92 4.91
C ILE A 240 26.41 21.33 3.69
N ASP A 241 26.06 22.62 3.57
CA ASP A 241 25.28 23.18 2.46
C ASP A 241 26.01 24.36 1.77
N LYS A 242 27.29 24.58 2.10
CA LYS A 242 28.10 25.69 1.57
C LYS A 242 29.07 25.21 0.51
N VAL A 243 28.96 25.81 -0.68
CA VAL A 243 29.90 25.61 -1.79
C VAL A 243 31.07 26.57 -1.66
N ASN A 244 32.27 26.00 -1.51
CA ASN A 244 33.55 26.69 -1.48
C ASN A 244 34.30 26.43 -2.77
N CYS A 245 35.12 27.39 -3.16
CA CYS A 245 35.81 27.37 -4.44
C CYS A 245 37.13 28.12 -4.27
N ASN A 246 38.18 27.32 -4.02
CA ASN A 246 39.53 27.76 -3.67
C ASN A 246 40.48 27.68 -4.87
#